data_AF-A0A9D1QMI7-F1
#
_entry.id   AF-A0A9D1QMI7-F1
#
_cell.length_a   1.000
_cell.length_b   1.000
_cell.length_c   1.000
_cell.angle_alpha   90.00
_cell.angle_beta   90.00
_cell.angle_gamma   90.00
#
_symmetry.space_group_name_H-M   'P 1'
#
loop_
_entity.id
_entity.type
_entity.pdbx_description
1 polymer ?
#
loop_
_entity_poly.entity_id
_entity_poly.type
_entity_poly.pdbx_seq_one_letter_code
_entity_poly.pdbx_strand_id
1 'polypeptide(L)' 'MGPYDYVVEKIDGDYAFLRRTDEDVDDLMQVARALLPEETGEGTRLHWENLCYTVIEP' A
#
# COMPACT_ATOMS: atom_id res chain seq x y z
N MET A 1 5.65 16.09 -0.73
CA MET A 1 4.64 15.03 -0.96
C MET A 1 4.20 14.61 0.42
N GLY A 2 2.89 14.68 0.71
CA GLY A 2 2.39 14.40 2.05
C GLY A 2 2.58 12.93 2.42
N PRO A 3 2.44 12.58 3.70
CA PRO A 3 2.18 11.20 4.05
C PRO A 3 0.87 10.74 3.40
N TYR A 4 0.82 9.49 2.95
CA TYR A 4 -0.40 8.88 2.43
C TYR A 4 -0.61 7.54 3.13
N ASP A 5 -1.88 7.23 3.40
CA ASP A 5 -2.24 5.96 3.98
C ASP A 5 -2.89 5.09 2.92
N TYR A 6 -2.49 3.84 2.87
CA TYR A 6 -2.98 2.86 1.92
C TYR A 6 -3.44 1.60 2.62
N VAL A 7 -4.36 0.90 1.98
CA VAL A 7 -4.67 -0.49 2.29
C VAL A 7 -4.38 -1.35 1.06
N VAL A 8 -3.79 -2.51 1.28
CA VAL A 8 -3.58 -3.49 0.21
C VAL A 8 -4.93 -4.17 -0.07
N GLU A 9 -5.57 -3.82 -1.17
CA GLU A 9 -6.85 -4.42 -1.56
C GLU A 9 -6.67 -5.81 -2.18
N LYS A 10 -5.59 -5.99 -2.95
CA LYS A 10 -5.33 -7.25 -3.64
C LYS A 10 -3.84 -7.46 -3.90
N ILE A 11 -3.39 -8.70 -3.87
CA ILE A 11 -2.08 -9.12 -4.39
C ILE A 11 -2.27 -10.02 -5.61
N ASP A 12 -1.57 -9.72 -6.70
CA ASP A 12 -1.60 -10.50 -7.93
C ASP A 12 -0.17 -10.73 -8.44
N GLY A 13 0.36 -11.93 -8.20
CA GLY A 13 1.73 -12.29 -8.52
C GLY A 13 2.74 -11.39 -7.80
N ASP A 14 3.54 -10.64 -8.56
CA ASP A 14 4.58 -9.73 -8.02
C ASP A 14 4.09 -8.31 -7.76
N TYR A 15 2.79 -8.05 -7.93
CA TYR A 15 2.19 -6.74 -7.74
C TYR A 15 1.15 -6.75 -6.61
N ALA A 16 1.07 -5.63 -5.90
CA ALA A 16 0.03 -5.31 -4.94
C ALA A 16 -0.78 -4.11 -5.46
N PHE A 17 -2.08 -4.13 -5.20
CA PHE A 17 -3.01 -3.07 -5.52
C PHE A 17 -3.37 -2.34 -4.23
N LEU A 18 -2.92 -1.09 -4.13
CA LEU A 18 -3.10 -0.25 -2.96
C LEU A 18 -4.25 0.72 -3.19
N ARG A 19 -5.21 0.76 -2.28
CA ARG A 19 -6.23 1.81 -2.24
C ARG A 19 -5.82 2.85 -1.23
N ARG A 20 -5.87 4.12 -1.63
CA ARG A 20 -5.60 5.24 -0.73
C ARG A 20 -6.77 5.40 0.24
N THR A 21 -6.47 5.60 1.53
CA THR A 21 -7.49 5.67 2.59
C THR A 21 -7.65 7.06 3.19
N ASP A 22 -6.71 7.98 2.92
CA ASP A 22 -6.78 9.36 3.37
C ASP A 22 -7.67 10.25 2.47
N GLU A 23 -7.97 9.82 1.25
CA GLU A 23 -8.91 10.46 0.33
C GLU A 23 -9.86 9.41 -0.26
N ASP A 24 -11.07 9.83 -0.64
CA ASP A 24 -12.09 8.99 -1.26
C ASP A 24 -11.76 8.77 -2.75
N VAL A 25 -10.76 7.93 -2.99
CA VAL A 25 -10.24 7.59 -4.32
C VAL A 25 -10.46 6.10 -4.55
N ASP A 26 -11.32 5.77 -5.51
CA ASP A 26 -11.60 4.38 -5.91
C ASP A 26 -10.50 3.77 -6.78
N ASP A 27 -9.53 4.57 -7.24
CA ASP A 27 -8.42 4.06 -8.04
C ASP A 27 -7.41 3.27 -7.21
N LEU A 28 -7.08 2.08 -7.71
CA LEU A 28 -6.05 1.21 -7.14
C LEU A 28 -4.69 1.52 -7.75
N MET A 29 -3.72 1.83 -6.90
CA MET A 29 -2.33 1.99 -7.31
C MET A 29 -1.63 0.64 -7.37
N GLN A 30 -1.09 0.30 -8.53
CA GLN A 30 -0.29 -0.92 -8.72
C GLN A 30 1.16 -0.68 -8.28
N VAL A 31 1.63 -1.44 -7.30
CA VAL A 31 2.99 -1.36 -6.75
C VAL A 31 3.65 -2.74 -6.77
N ALA A 32 4.92 -2.83 -7.13
CA ALA A 32 5.66 -4.09 -7.05
C ALA A 32 5.90 -4.49 -5.59
N ARG A 33 5.66 -5.76 -5.23
CA ARG A 33 5.86 -6.27 -3.86
C ARG A 33 7.30 -6.15 -3.38
N ALA A 34 8.27 -6.14 -4.29
CA ALA A 34 9.68 -5.92 -3.97
C ALA A 34 9.98 -4.54 -3.35
N LEU A 35 9.06 -3.57 -3.49
CA LEU A 35 9.15 -2.24 -2.90
C LEU A 35 8.42 -2.13 -1.56
N LEU A 36 7.68 -3.17 -1.17
CA LEU A 36 6.88 -3.20 0.04
C LEU A 36 7.60 -4.02 1.12
N PRO A 37 7.33 -3.76 2.41
CA PRO A 37 7.83 -4.59 3.50
C PRO A 37 7.41 -6.07 3.32
N GLU A 38 8.25 -7.01 3.74
CA GLU A 38 7.98 -8.46 3.61
C GLU A 38 6.72 -8.91 4.35
N GLU A 39 6.30 -8.15 5.37
CA GLU A 39 5.10 -8.39 6.17
C GLU A 39 3.80 -7.96 5.46
N THR A 40 3.88 -7.43 4.23
CA THR A 40 2.71 -6.93 3.48
C THR A 40 1.84 -8.06 2.94
N GLY A 41 0.58 -8.11 3.37
CA GLY A 41 -0.47 -9.00 2.87
C GLY A 41 -1.69 -8.24 2.36
N GLU A 42 -2.69 -8.97 1.86
CA GLU A 42 -4.00 -8.40 1.55
C GLU A 42 -4.70 -7.96 2.85
N GLY A 43 -5.24 -6.74 2.87
CA GLY A 43 -5.83 -6.10 4.05
C GLY A 43 -4.84 -5.30 4.91
N THR A 44 -3.53 -5.47 4.71
CA THR A 44 -2.49 -4.73 5.43
C THR A 44 -2.60 -3.22 5.16
N ARG A 45 -2.44 -2.41 6.20
CA ARG A 45 -2.38 -0.94 6.11
C ARG A 45 -0.94 -0.47 6.05
N LEU A 46 -0.66 0.38 5.08
CA LEU A 46 0.65 0.92 4.79
C LEU A 46 0.65 2.43 4.96
N HIS A 47 1.69 2.96 5.58
CA HIS A 47 2.01 4.38 5.55
C HIS A 47 3.05 4.62 4.47
N TRP A 48 2.83 5.62 3.62
CA TRP A 48 3.82 6.07 2.68
C TRP A 48 4.35 7.44 3.10
N GLU A 49 5.66 7.54 3.26
CA GLU A 49 6.33 8.82 3.51
C GLU A 49 7.76 8.77 2.94
N ASN A 50 8.23 9.87 2.34
CA ASN A 50 9.61 9.98 1.84
C ASN A 50 10.05 8.85 0.90
N LEU A 51 9.15 8.41 0.00
CA LEU A 51 9.35 7.31 -0.95
C LEU A 51 9.47 5.91 -0.30
N CYS A 52 9.13 5.76 0.98
CA CYS A 52 9.18 4.50 1.70
C CYS A 52 7.77 4.09 2.18
N TYR A 53 7.48 2.78 2.12
CA TYR A 53 6.28 2.19 2.73
C TYR A 53 6.65 1.54 4.06
N THR A 54 5.83 1.76 5.08
CA THR A 54 5.93 1.07 6.38
C THR A 54 4.58 0.43 6.73
N VAL A 55 4.62 -0.74 7.37
CA VAL A 55 3.41 -1.41 7.85
C VAL A 55 2.92 -0.70 9.11
N ILE A 56 1.66 -0.23 9.08
CA ILE A 56 0.97 0.32 10.25
C ILE A 56 0.24 -0.82 10.97
N GLU A 57 -0.51 -1.63 10.21
CA GLU A 57 -1.31 -2.74 10.72
C GLU A 57 -1.25 -3.91 9.73
N PRO A 58 -0.89 -5.14 10.17
CA PRO A 58 -0.78 -6.32 9.31
C PRO A 58 -2.14 -6.86 8.85
#